data_AF-A0A847TQF7-F1
#
_entry.id   AF-A0A847TQF7-F1
#
_cell.length_a   1.000
_cell.length_b   1.000
_cell.length_c   1.000
_cell.angle_alpha   90.00
_cell.angle_beta   90.00
_cell.angle_gamma   90.00
#
_symmetry.space_group_name_H-M   'P 1'
#
loop_
_entity.id
_entity.type
_entity.pdbx_description
1 polymer ?
#
loop_
_entity_poly.entity_id
_entity_poly.type
_entity_poly.pdbx_seq_one_letter_code
_entity_poly.pdbx_strand_id
1 'polypeptide(L)'
;MSAQNLSVYDFVVDVIPGVATIILLFSVAPSETLGQLSTEHLTVGSGFLVVIIGYFVGHVIQALASPVDLKVYLRYHDDFPFEEVLRTANEQDSVINGFDDRAELFFQPTDETVSGSELFELVQSYLWNHDIGRSKRFQTLYTFLRSMWVLLALGGVIHFLALVGDVLFNYPLHWSVGESLLIIAGLFGLSYVSYKRRIKYHRRMARAMILDFQSNVLSQTDD
;
A
#
# COMPACT_ATOMS: atom_id res chain seq x y z
N MET A 1 -27.22 -4.09 -0.23
CA MET A 1 -25.91 -3.41 -0.23
C MET A 1 -25.79 -2.70 1.11
N SER A 2 -25.12 -3.32 2.09
CA SER A 2 -24.84 -2.66 3.36
C SER A 2 -23.97 -1.45 3.05
N ALA A 3 -24.32 -0.28 3.59
CA ALA A 3 -23.44 0.87 3.56
C ALA A 3 -22.12 0.44 4.20
N GLN A 4 -21.08 0.21 3.38
CA GLN A 4 -19.73 0.08 3.89
C GLN A 4 -19.47 1.37 4.65
N ASN A 5 -19.36 1.29 5.98
CA ASN A 5 -18.91 2.40 6.80
C ASN A 5 -17.55 2.81 6.23
N LEU A 6 -17.52 3.93 5.50
CA LEU A 6 -16.28 4.56 5.05
C LEU A 6 -15.41 4.74 6.28
N SER A 7 -14.42 3.88 6.42
CA SER A 7 -13.53 3.94 7.55
C SER A 7 -12.62 5.15 7.33
N VAL A 8 -12.27 5.87 8.40
CA VAL A 8 -11.25 6.93 8.36
C VAL A 8 -9.96 6.40 7.71
N TYR A 9 -9.71 5.10 7.88
CA TYR A 9 -8.62 4.38 7.26
C TYR A 9 -8.71 4.32 5.73
N ASP A 10 -9.88 4.03 5.16
CA ASP A 10 -10.06 3.96 3.70
C ASP A 10 -9.83 5.35 3.08
N PHE A 11 -10.34 6.39 3.74
CA PHE A 11 -10.11 7.77 3.34
C PHE A 11 -8.61 8.14 3.32
N VAL A 12 -7.84 7.72 4.33
CA VAL A 12 -6.40 8.02 4.41
C VAL A 12 -5.60 7.35 3.30
N VAL A 13 -5.92 6.09 2.98
CA VAL A 13 -5.19 5.29 1.97
C VAL A 13 -5.49 5.79 0.55
N ASP A 14 -6.65 6.39 0.33
CA ASP A 14 -7.00 7.01 -0.95
C ASP A 14 -6.51 8.47 -1.03
N VAL A 15 -6.89 9.32 -0.08
CA VAL A 15 -6.65 10.76 -0.18
C VAL A 15 -5.17 11.13 -0.11
N ILE A 16 -4.39 10.52 0.80
CA ILE A 16 -2.99 10.93 0.97
C ILE A 16 -2.17 10.65 -0.30
N PRO A 17 -2.16 9.43 -0.88
CA PRO A 17 -1.45 9.19 -2.14
C PRO A 17 -1.96 10.08 -3.28
N GLY A 18 -3.27 10.35 -3.35
CA GLY A 18 -3.82 11.19 -4.39
C GLY A 18 -3.42 12.65 -4.28
N VAL A 19 -3.50 13.25 -3.08
CA VAL A 19 -3.01 14.62 -2.83
C VAL A 19 -1.51 14.71 -3.08
N ALA A 20 -0.73 13.71 -2.64
CA ALA A 20 0.69 13.65 -2.93
C ALA A 20 0.97 13.59 -4.44
N THR A 21 0.16 12.85 -5.21
CA THR A 21 0.24 12.80 -6.68
C THR A 21 -0.02 14.16 -7.29
N ILE A 22 -1.07 14.85 -6.86
CA ILE A 22 -1.40 16.19 -7.33
C ILE A 22 -0.22 17.15 -7.09
N ILE A 23 0.35 17.13 -5.88
CA ILE A 23 1.53 17.94 -5.53
C ILE A 23 2.72 17.61 -6.42
N LEU A 24 3.00 16.33 -6.65
CA LEU A 24 4.12 15.88 -7.49
C LEU A 24 3.94 16.24 -8.96
N LEU A 25 2.70 16.29 -9.46
CA LEU A 25 2.42 16.74 -10.83
C LEU A 25 2.56 18.24 -10.96
N PHE A 26 2.11 19.01 -9.96
CA PHE A 26 2.32 20.46 -9.94
C PHE A 26 3.81 20.81 -9.82
N SER A 27 4.59 20.06 -9.05
CA SER A 27 6.01 20.36 -8.89
C SER A 27 6.83 20.19 -10.18
N VAL A 28 6.35 19.43 -11.16
CA VAL A 28 7.01 19.30 -12.47
C VAL A 28 6.35 20.13 -13.56
N ALA A 29 5.29 20.88 -13.25
CA ALA A 29 4.60 21.71 -14.23
C ALA A 29 5.49 22.87 -14.71
N PRO A 30 5.22 23.43 -15.91
CA PRO A 30 5.91 24.61 -16.40
C PRO A 30 5.79 25.76 -15.39
N SER A 31 6.89 26.47 -15.15
CA SER A 31 6.94 27.60 -14.21
C SER A 31 5.91 28.69 -14.53
N GLU A 32 5.58 28.88 -15.81
CA GLU A 32 4.50 29.77 -16.27
C GLU A 32 3.13 29.34 -15.75
N THR A 33 2.85 28.04 -15.70
CA THR A 33 1.59 27.49 -15.19
C THR A 33 1.50 27.64 -13.67
N LEU A 34 2.62 27.45 -12.96
CA LEU A 34 2.68 27.66 -11.51
C LEU A 34 2.53 29.13 -11.12
N GLY A 35 3.12 30.05 -11.89
CA GLY A 35 3.00 31.49 -11.66
C GLY A 35 1.56 32.03 -11.81
N GLN A 36 0.70 31.33 -12.56
CA GLN A 36 -0.72 31.68 -12.70
C GLN A 36 -1.59 31.19 -11.53
N LEU A 37 -1.09 30.25 -10.72
CA LEU A 37 -1.78 29.76 -9.52
C LEU A 37 -1.53 30.73 -8.36
N SER A 38 -2.26 31.85 -8.35
CA SER A 38 -2.22 32.77 -7.21
C SER A 38 -2.81 32.09 -5.96
N THR A 39 -2.02 32.04 -4.90
CA THR A 39 -2.46 31.55 -3.57
C THR A 39 -3.54 32.43 -2.96
N GLU A 40 -3.72 33.66 -3.46
CA GLU A 40 -4.76 34.59 -3.02
C GLU A 40 -6.18 34.15 -3.43
N HIS A 41 -6.30 33.23 -4.40
CA HIS A 41 -7.58 32.66 -4.83
C HIS A 41 -7.88 31.29 -4.21
N LEU A 42 -6.99 30.76 -3.35
CA LEU A 42 -7.22 29.53 -2.62
C LEU A 42 -8.26 29.74 -1.51
N THR A 43 -9.51 29.44 -1.82
CA THR A 43 -10.60 29.44 -0.85
C THR A 43 -10.70 28.09 -0.14
N VAL A 44 -11.43 28.03 0.97
CA VAL A 44 -11.78 26.75 1.64
C VAL A 44 -12.43 25.76 0.65
N GLY A 45 -13.20 26.25 -0.33
CA GLY A 45 -13.78 25.44 -1.40
C GLY A 45 -12.74 24.78 -2.30
N SER A 46 -11.65 25.48 -2.63
CA SER A 46 -10.55 24.91 -3.41
C SER A 46 -9.82 23.78 -2.66
N GLY A 47 -9.62 23.93 -1.36
CA GLY A 47 -9.05 22.88 -0.51
C GLY A 47 -9.92 21.62 -0.48
N PHE A 48 -11.24 21.78 -0.36
CA PHE A 48 -12.18 20.67 -0.39
C PHE A 48 -12.18 19.95 -1.76
N LEU A 49 -12.10 20.69 -2.86
CA LEU A 49 -11.96 20.10 -4.20
C LEU A 49 -10.66 19.32 -4.36
N VAL A 50 -9.53 19.81 -3.84
CA VAL A 50 -8.26 19.07 -3.87
C VAL A 50 -8.38 17.75 -3.12
N VAL A 51 -9.09 17.71 -1.99
CA VAL A 51 -9.34 16.46 -1.24
C VAL A 51 -10.21 15.49 -2.04
N ILE A 52 -11.29 15.96 -2.68
CA ILE A 52 -12.17 15.12 -3.51
C ILE A 52 -11.39 14.57 -4.71
N ILE A 53 -10.70 15.43 -5.45
CA ILE A 53 -9.90 15.02 -6.61
C ILE A 53 -8.78 14.07 -6.13
N GLY A 54 -8.16 14.39 -4.99
CA GLY A 54 -7.18 13.53 -4.33
C GLY A 54 -7.74 12.14 -4.05
N TYR A 55 -8.94 12.01 -3.53
CA TYR A 55 -9.57 10.70 -3.32
C TYR A 55 -9.63 9.88 -4.62
N PHE A 56 -10.15 10.46 -5.71
CA PHE A 56 -10.23 9.77 -7.00
C PHE A 56 -8.87 9.42 -7.60
N VAL A 57 -7.93 10.37 -7.58
CA VAL A 57 -6.55 10.15 -8.06
C VAL A 57 -5.86 9.07 -7.23
N GLY A 58 -6.06 9.07 -5.91
CA GLY A 58 -5.55 8.05 -5.01
C GLY A 58 -6.01 6.65 -5.36
N HIS A 59 -7.30 6.50 -5.68
CA HIS A 59 -7.86 5.23 -6.13
C HIS A 59 -7.20 4.74 -7.43
N VAL A 60 -6.95 5.64 -8.38
CA VAL A 60 -6.20 5.32 -9.61
C VAL A 60 -4.77 4.88 -9.29
N ILE A 61 -4.08 5.57 -8.38
CA ILE A 61 -2.72 5.21 -7.95
C ILE A 61 -2.69 3.84 -7.28
N GLN A 62 -3.68 3.50 -6.45
CA GLN A 62 -3.78 2.16 -5.87
C GLN A 62 -3.95 1.08 -6.93
N ALA A 63 -4.82 1.31 -7.92
CA ALA A 63 -5.04 0.40 -9.03
C ALA A 63 -3.76 0.17 -9.85
N LEU A 64 -2.97 1.22 -10.06
CA LEU A 64 -1.67 1.14 -10.74
C LEU A 64 -0.58 0.49 -9.87
N ALA A 65 -0.59 0.76 -8.56
CA ALA A 65 0.42 0.27 -7.63
C ALA A 65 0.29 -1.23 -7.37
N SER A 66 -0.93 -1.78 -7.40
CA SER A 66 -1.18 -3.21 -7.17
C SER A 66 -0.40 -4.14 -8.11
N PRO A 67 -0.51 -4.03 -9.46
CA PRO A 67 0.24 -4.90 -10.37
C PRO A 67 1.75 -4.64 -10.34
N VAL A 68 2.17 -3.40 -10.14
CA VAL A 68 3.60 -3.04 -10.04
C VAL A 68 4.23 -3.69 -8.82
N ASP A 69 3.56 -3.61 -7.66
CA ASP A 69 4.01 -4.21 -6.41
C ASP A 69 4.04 -5.72 -6.45
N LEU A 70 3.02 -6.36 -7.03
CA LEU A 70 3.03 -7.80 -7.23
C LEU A 70 4.21 -8.23 -8.11
N LYS A 71 4.40 -7.56 -9.26
CA LYS A 71 5.49 -7.88 -10.19
C LYS A 71 6.87 -7.67 -9.60
N VAL A 72 7.07 -6.60 -8.82
CA VAL A 72 8.35 -6.35 -8.14
C VAL A 72 8.55 -7.35 -7.01
N TYR A 73 7.52 -7.66 -6.23
CA TYR A 73 7.62 -8.62 -5.13
C TYR A 73 8.05 -10.00 -5.64
N LEU A 74 7.34 -10.55 -6.64
CA LEU A 74 7.62 -11.85 -7.25
C LEU A 74 8.97 -11.93 -7.97
N ARG A 75 9.57 -10.78 -8.33
CA ARG A 75 10.90 -10.75 -8.94
C ARG A 75 12.02 -10.98 -7.91
N TYR A 76 11.77 -10.66 -6.64
CA TYR A 76 12.80 -10.65 -5.59
C TYR A 76 12.52 -11.60 -4.43
N HIS A 77 11.36 -12.27 -4.41
CA HIS A 77 10.97 -13.22 -3.37
C HIS A 77 10.35 -14.44 -4.04
N ASP A 78 10.83 -15.62 -3.64
CA ASP A 78 10.34 -16.90 -4.15
C ASP A 78 9.04 -17.35 -3.45
N ASP A 79 8.86 -16.94 -2.19
CA ASP A 79 7.71 -17.29 -1.35
C ASP A 79 6.84 -16.05 -1.01
N PHE A 80 5.54 -16.25 -0.80
CA PHE A 80 4.70 -15.22 -0.21
C PHE A 80 5.05 -15.03 1.28
N PRO A 81 4.85 -13.83 1.87
CA PRO A 81 5.24 -13.57 3.25
C PRO A 81 4.53 -14.47 4.27
N PHE A 82 3.35 -14.97 3.91
CA PHE A 82 2.62 -15.95 4.70
C PHE A 82 3.31 -17.32 4.72
N GLU A 83 3.69 -17.84 3.56
CA GLU A 83 4.43 -19.09 3.42
C GLU A 83 5.78 -18.99 4.13
N GLU A 84 6.45 -17.84 4.04
CA GLU A 84 7.67 -17.59 4.80
C GLU A 84 7.42 -17.64 6.32
N VAL A 85 6.31 -17.08 6.81
CA VAL A 85 5.96 -17.12 8.24
C VAL A 85 5.65 -18.55 8.70
N LEU A 86 4.92 -19.34 7.90
CA LEU A 86 4.69 -20.75 8.20
C LEU A 86 5.98 -21.56 8.18
N ARG A 87 6.81 -21.40 7.15
CA ARG A 87 8.08 -22.11 7.00
C ARG A 87 9.08 -21.78 8.10
N THR A 88 9.05 -20.55 8.61
CA THR A 88 9.97 -20.07 9.67
C THR A 88 9.41 -20.20 11.08
N ALA A 89 8.15 -20.62 11.23
CA ALA A 89 7.60 -21.02 12.51
C ALA A 89 8.31 -22.32 12.94
N ASN A 90 9.41 -22.18 13.68
CA ASN A 90 10.10 -23.30 14.32
C ASN A 90 9.16 -24.03 15.29
N GLU A 91 9.52 -25.27 15.63
CA GLU A 91 8.87 -26.15 16.63
C GLU A 91 8.48 -25.46 17.97
N GLN A 92 9.08 -24.31 18.30
CA GLN A 92 8.79 -23.51 19.50
C GLN A 92 7.55 -22.61 19.42
N ASP A 93 7.08 -22.21 18.23
CA ASP A 93 5.82 -21.46 18.08
C ASP A 93 4.65 -22.45 18.00
N SER A 94 4.41 -23.20 19.09
CA SER A 94 3.38 -24.25 19.20
C SER A 94 1.96 -23.76 18.83
N VAL A 95 1.74 -22.45 18.92
CA VAL A 95 0.51 -21.80 18.50
C VAL A 95 0.40 -21.82 16.98
N ILE A 96 1.43 -21.39 16.24
CA ILE A 96 1.44 -21.35 14.77
C ILE A 96 1.53 -22.75 14.15
N ASN A 97 2.19 -23.69 14.84
CA ASN A 97 2.25 -25.09 14.41
C ASN A 97 0.84 -25.71 14.29
N GLY A 98 0.55 -26.36 13.16
CA GLY A 98 -0.79 -26.88 12.85
C GLY A 98 -1.81 -25.80 12.52
N PHE A 99 -1.37 -24.62 12.04
CA PHE A 99 -2.27 -23.63 11.43
C PHE A 99 -2.97 -24.22 10.21
N ASP A 100 -2.20 -24.83 9.30
CA ASP A 100 -2.70 -25.37 8.03
C ASP A 100 -3.81 -26.39 8.30
N ASP A 101 -3.54 -27.39 9.14
CA ASP A 101 -4.52 -28.43 9.51
C ASP A 101 -5.84 -27.84 10.06
N ARG A 102 -5.75 -26.80 10.91
CA ARG A 102 -6.93 -26.18 11.54
C ARG A 102 -7.70 -25.30 10.58
N ALA A 103 -7.01 -24.55 9.74
CA ALA A 103 -7.65 -23.72 8.74
C ALA A 103 -8.29 -24.58 7.64
N GLU A 104 -7.64 -25.66 7.19
CA GLU A 104 -8.24 -26.64 6.28
C GLU A 104 -9.50 -27.28 6.89
N LEU A 105 -9.43 -27.72 8.15
CA LEU A 105 -10.59 -28.28 8.85
C LEU A 105 -11.74 -27.28 8.99
N PHE A 106 -11.43 -26.01 9.25
CA PHE A 106 -12.42 -24.96 9.44
C PHE A 106 -13.10 -24.55 8.13
N PHE A 107 -12.34 -24.36 7.06
CA PHE A 107 -12.88 -23.90 5.77
C PHE A 107 -13.41 -25.03 4.89
N GLN A 108 -12.98 -26.27 5.11
CA GLN A 108 -13.33 -27.45 4.31
C GLN A 108 -13.32 -27.14 2.80
N PRO A 109 -12.17 -26.69 2.27
CA PRO A 109 -12.11 -26.31 0.87
C PRO A 109 -12.49 -27.50 -0.02
N THR A 110 -13.23 -27.21 -1.10
CA THR A 110 -13.71 -28.23 -2.05
C THR A 110 -12.61 -28.92 -2.85
N ASP A 111 -11.41 -28.34 -2.91
CA ASP A 111 -10.26 -28.88 -3.62
C ASP A 111 -9.34 -29.64 -2.65
N GLU A 112 -8.89 -30.84 -3.04
CA GLU A 112 -8.06 -31.74 -2.20
C GLU A 112 -6.67 -31.19 -1.86
N THR A 113 -6.21 -30.12 -2.54
CA THR A 113 -4.92 -29.47 -2.26
C THR A 113 -5.05 -27.96 -2.39
N VAL A 114 -5.25 -27.27 -1.27
CA VAL A 114 -5.23 -25.80 -1.20
C VAL A 114 -3.81 -25.34 -0.89
N SER A 115 -3.30 -24.37 -1.66
CA SER A 115 -1.98 -23.79 -1.37
C SER A 115 -2.02 -22.98 -0.07
N GLY A 116 -0.90 -22.88 0.65
CA GLY A 116 -0.83 -22.04 1.84
C GLY A 116 -1.24 -20.58 1.56
N SER A 117 -0.91 -20.06 0.38
CA SER A 117 -1.33 -18.73 -0.07
C SER A 117 -2.86 -18.56 -0.14
N GLU A 118 -3.59 -19.55 -0.67
CA GLU A 118 -5.06 -19.53 -0.77
C GLU A 118 -5.70 -19.69 0.61
N LEU A 119 -5.14 -20.55 1.45
CA LEU A 119 -5.57 -20.73 2.84
C LEU A 119 -5.46 -19.40 3.62
N PHE A 120 -4.39 -18.67 3.39
CA PHE A 120 -4.20 -17.33 3.97
C PHE A 120 -5.22 -16.32 3.45
N GLU A 121 -5.54 -16.33 2.15
CA GLU A 121 -6.57 -15.45 1.60
C GLU A 121 -7.95 -15.74 2.23
N LEU A 122 -8.29 -17.01 2.45
CA LEU A 122 -9.52 -17.42 3.15
C LEU A 122 -9.52 -16.93 4.60
N VAL A 123 -8.42 -17.12 5.32
CA VAL A 123 -8.26 -16.66 6.71
C VAL A 123 -8.36 -15.13 6.79
N GLN A 124 -7.68 -14.42 5.89
CA GLN A 124 -7.75 -12.96 5.80
C GLN A 124 -9.19 -12.50 5.52
N SER A 125 -9.88 -13.14 4.58
CA SER A 125 -11.28 -12.84 4.24
C SER A 125 -12.22 -13.08 5.42
N TYR A 126 -12.05 -14.19 6.14
CA TYR A 126 -12.83 -14.51 7.34
C TYR A 126 -12.62 -13.48 8.45
N LEU A 127 -11.37 -13.16 8.78
CA LEU A 127 -11.03 -12.16 9.81
C LEU A 127 -11.58 -10.78 9.45
N TRP A 128 -11.54 -10.42 8.17
CA TRP A 128 -12.08 -9.15 7.69
C TRP A 128 -13.60 -9.07 7.84
N ASN A 129 -14.32 -10.12 7.42
CA ASN A 129 -15.77 -10.16 7.42
C ASN A 129 -16.37 -10.23 8.83
N HIS A 130 -15.63 -10.77 9.80
CA HIS A 130 -16.06 -10.88 11.19
C HIS A 130 -15.50 -9.77 12.10
N ASP A 131 -14.80 -8.77 11.53
CA ASP A 131 -14.14 -7.68 12.27
C ASP A 131 -13.21 -8.17 13.39
N ILE A 132 -12.53 -9.29 13.15
CA ILE A 132 -11.67 -9.94 14.13
C ILE A 132 -10.28 -9.33 14.11
N GLY A 133 -9.81 -8.96 15.31
CA GLY A 133 -8.42 -8.60 15.55
C GLY A 133 -7.99 -7.28 14.90
N ARG A 134 -6.77 -7.25 14.36
CA ARG A 134 -6.17 -6.02 13.78
C ARG A 134 -6.02 -6.08 12.26
N SER A 135 -6.67 -7.05 11.62
CA SER A 135 -6.61 -7.34 10.18
C SER A 135 -6.83 -6.09 9.31
N LYS A 136 -7.91 -5.34 9.57
CA LYS A 136 -8.25 -4.10 8.84
C LYS A 136 -7.12 -3.07 8.85
N ARG A 137 -6.55 -2.79 10.03
CA ARG A 137 -5.46 -1.82 10.20
C ARG A 137 -4.21 -2.24 9.45
N PHE A 138 -3.89 -3.53 9.45
CA PHE A 138 -2.74 -4.05 8.71
C PHE A 138 -2.94 -3.92 7.20
N GLN A 139 -4.12 -4.27 6.69
CA GLN A 139 -4.44 -4.15 5.27
C GLN A 139 -4.44 -2.69 4.79
N THR A 140 -4.99 -1.77 5.59
CA THR A 140 -4.91 -0.33 5.35
C THR A 140 -3.45 0.13 5.25
N LEU A 141 -2.63 -0.19 6.25
CA LEU A 141 -1.24 0.26 6.28
C LEU A 141 -0.41 -0.36 5.15
N TYR A 142 -0.66 -1.63 4.84
CA TYR A 142 -0.05 -2.32 3.71
C TYR A 142 -0.38 -1.63 2.38
N THR A 143 -1.67 -1.35 2.15
CA THR A 143 -2.15 -0.68 0.92
C THR A 143 -1.58 0.73 0.80
N PHE A 144 -1.48 1.45 1.92
CA PHE A 144 -0.86 2.78 1.97
C PHE A 144 0.61 2.71 1.58
N LEU A 145 1.39 1.85 2.23
CA LEU A 145 2.83 1.74 1.96
C LEU A 145 3.11 1.27 0.52
N ARG A 146 2.28 0.36 -0.01
CA ARG A 146 2.31 -0.08 -1.41
C ARG A 146 2.13 1.11 -2.35
N SER A 147 1.07 1.88 -2.16
CA SER A 147 0.75 3.03 -3.02
C SER A 147 1.82 4.10 -2.94
N MET A 148 2.32 4.39 -1.75
CA MET A 148 3.35 5.41 -1.53
C MET A 148 4.68 5.05 -2.19
N TRP A 149 5.18 3.82 -2.06
CA TRP A 149 6.48 3.50 -2.65
C TRP A 149 6.43 3.55 -4.19
N VAL A 150 5.34 3.06 -4.80
CA VAL A 150 5.15 3.14 -6.26
C VAL A 150 5.02 4.59 -6.70
N LEU A 151 4.16 5.37 -6.02
CA LEU A 151 3.98 6.78 -6.31
C LEU A 151 5.29 7.57 -6.25
N LEU A 152 6.07 7.38 -5.17
CA LEU A 152 7.34 8.06 -4.99
C LEU A 152 8.39 7.64 -6.03
N ALA A 153 8.42 6.37 -6.42
CA ALA A 153 9.28 5.89 -7.50
C ALA A 153 8.90 6.53 -8.85
N LEU A 154 7.61 6.52 -9.19
CA LEU A 154 7.09 7.16 -10.40
C LEU A 154 7.33 8.67 -10.40
N GLY A 155 7.09 9.32 -9.26
CA GLY A 155 7.37 10.74 -9.05
C GLY A 155 8.86 11.06 -9.29
N GLY A 156 9.77 10.22 -8.77
CA GLY A 156 11.20 10.35 -9.01
C GLY A 156 11.57 10.23 -10.49
N VAL A 157 10.97 9.27 -11.21
CA VAL A 157 11.15 9.12 -12.66
C VAL A 157 10.62 10.33 -13.42
N ILE A 158 9.43 10.83 -13.08
CA ILE A 158 8.82 11.99 -13.73
C ILE A 158 9.68 13.24 -13.50
N HIS A 159 10.19 13.47 -12.28
CA HIS A 159 11.09 14.59 -12.00
C HIS A 159 12.41 14.47 -12.76
N PHE A 160 12.96 13.25 -12.88
CA PHE A 160 14.16 13.02 -13.67
C PHE A 160 13.91 13.35 -15.16
N LEU A 161 12.78 12.92 -15.72
CA LEU A 161 12.40 13.26 -17.10
C LEU A 161 12.18 14.77 -17.28
N ALA A 162 11.58 15.45 -16.30
CA ALA A 162 11.39 16.91 -16.34
C ALA A 162 12.73 17.65 -16.31
N LEU A 163 13.70 17.21 -15.49
CA LEU A 163 15.05 17.75 -15.45
C LEU A 163 15.80 17.53 -16.77
N VAL A 164 15.69 16.34 -17.36
CA VAL A 164 16.23 16.07 -18.70
C VAL A 164 15.56 16.99 -19.74
N GLY A 165 14.25 17.22 -19.60
CA GLY A 165 13.47 18.18 -20.36
C GLY A 165 14.05 19.59 -20.31
N ASP A 166 14.34 20.08 -19.10
CA ASP A 166 14.89 21.41 -18.86
C ASP A 166 16.27 21.55 -19.52
N VAL A 167 17.16 20.60 -19.27
CA VAL A 167 18.55 20.64 -19.76
C VAL A 167 18.65 20.46 -21.27
N LEU A 168 17.85 19.58 -21.89
CA LEU A 168 17.98 19.23 -23.31
C LEU A 168 17.03 20.00 -24.23
N PHE A 169 15.87 20.41 -23.72
CA PHE A 169 14.79 20.99 -24.52
C PHE A 169 14.34 22.37 -24.03
N ASN A 170 15.01 22.96 -23.03
CA ASN A 170 14.63 24.22 -22.38
C ASN A 170 13.20 24.18 -21.83
N TYR A 171 12.77 23.02 -21.32
CA TYR A 171 11.50 22.93 -20.61
C TYR A 171 11.55 23.84 -19.37
N PRO A 172 10.60 24.77 -19.17
CA PRO A 172 10.72 25.81 -18.16
C PRO A 172 10.40 25.28 -16.75
N LEU A 173 11.23 24.39 -16.23
CA LEU A 173 11.08 23.81 -14.90
C LEU A 173 11.31 24.90 -13.84
N HIS A 174 10.47 24.91 -12.80
CA HIS A 174 10.57 25.91 -11.74
C HIS A 174 11.84 25.73 -10.88
N TRP A 175 12.26 24.48 -10.68
CA TRP A 175 13.36 24.12 -9.81
C TRP A 175 14.70 24.24 -10.54
N SER A 176 15.72 24.70 -9.84
CA SER A 176 17.09 24.60 -10.33
C SER A 176 17.51 23.12 -10.47
N VAL A 177 18.57 22.87 -11.24
CA VAL A 177 19.16 21.53 -11.40
C VAL A 177 19.51 20.90 -10.06
N GLY A 178 20.10 21.67 -9.13
CA GLY A 178 20.49 21.17 -7.81
C GLY A 178 19.29 20.78 -6.95
N GLU A 179 18.25 21.61 -6.93
CA GLU A 179 17.00 21.31 -6.21
C GLU A 179 16.29 20.10 -6.82
N SER A 180 16.25 20.00 -8.14
CA SER A 180 15.67 18.86 -8.85
C SER A 180 16.37 17.56 -8.47
N LEU A 181 17.70 17.54 -8.42
CA LEU A 181 18.47 16.37 -7.99
C LEU A 181 18.18 15.98 -6.54
N LEU A 182 18.05 16.96 -5.64
CA LEU A 182 17.68 16.70 -4.24
C LEU A 182 16.26 16.13 -4.12
N ILE A 183 15.29 16.66 -4.87
CA ILE A 183 13.92 16.15 -4.91
C ILE A 183 13.93 14.71 -5.43
N ILE A 184 14.60 14.44 -6.55
CA ILE A 184 14.71 13.09 -7.13
C ILE A 184 15.32 12.11 -6.13
N ALA A 185 16.44 12.47 -5.49
CA ALA A 185 17.09 11.63 -4.49
C ALA A 185 16.18 11.38 -3.27
N GLY A 186 15.46 12.41 -2.82
CA GLY A 186 14.48 12.30 -1.74
C GLY A 186 13.32 11.36 -2.09
N LEU A 187 12.77 11.47 -3.29
CA LEU A 187 11.67 10.62 -3.78
C LEU A 187 12.10 9.15 -3.86
N PHE A 188 13.25 8.85 -4.46
CA PHE A 188 13.76 7.48 -4.50
C PHE A 188 14.14 6.95 -3.11
N GLY A 189 14.72 7.78 -2.24
CA GLY A 189 15.03 7.41 -0.86
C GLY A 189 13.78 7.05 -0.05
N LEU A 190 12.74 7.88 -0.11
CA LEU A 190 11.47 7.63 0.56
C LEU A 190 10.71 6.44 -0.05
N SER A 191 10.80 6.26 -1.37
CA SER A 191 10.26 5.08 -2.05
C SER A 191 10.91 3.81 -1.50
N TYR A 192 12.24 3.76 -1.43
CA TYR A 192 12.98 2.62 -0.88
C TYR A 192 12.61 2.34 0.58
N VAL A 193 12.53 3.37 1.42
CA VAL A 193 12.11 3.22 2.83
C VAL A 193 10.68 2.66 2.91
N SER A 194 9.77 3.17 2.09
CA SER A 194 8.36 2.73 2.05
C SER A 194 8.25 1.28 1.60
N TYR A 195 9.01 0.87 0.58
CA TYR A 195 9.10 -0.52 0.11
C TYR A 195 9.64 -1.47 1.19
N LYS A 196 10.76 -1.11 1.84
CA LYS A 196 11.31 -1.92 2.93
C LYS A 196 10.35 -2.04 4.11
N ARG A 197 9.66 -0.95 4.47
CA ARG A 197 8.60 -0.98 5.50
C ARG A 197 7.45 -1.88 5.06
N ARG A 198 6.97 -1.78 3.82
CA ARG A 198 5.91 -2.65 3.25
C ARG A 198 6.23 -4.12 3.45
N ILE A 199 7.44 -4.57 3.10
CA ILE A 199 7.84 -5.98 3.26
C ILE A 199 7.82 -6.39 4.74
N LYS A 200 8.44 -5.58 5.61
CA LYS A 200 8.48 -5.86 7.05
C LYS A 200 7.08 -5.93 7.67
N TYR A 201 6.17 -5.04 7.24
CA TYR A 201 4.79 -5.03 7.72
C TYR A 201 3.98 -6.21 7.22
N HIS A 202 4.18 -6.65 5.97
CA HIS A 202 3.47 -7.81 5.42
C HIS A 202 3.76 -9.08 6.23
N ARG A 203 5.01 -9.34 6.60
CA ARG A 203 5.36 -10.49 7.48
C ARG A 203 4.70 -10.40 8.86
N ARG A 204 4.67 -9.20 9.45
CA ARG A 204 4.01 -8.97 10.75
C ARG A 204 2.50 -9.16 10.67
N MET A 205 1.89 -8.74 9.57
CA MET A 205 0.48 -8.91 9.29
C MET A 205 0.14 -10.40 9.18
N ALA A 206 0.89 -11.18 8.39
CA ALA A 206 0.68 -12.62 8.25
C ALA A 206 0.72 -13.33 9.61
N ARG A 207 1.76 -13.07 10.42
CA ARG A 207 1.85 -13.64 11.77
C ARG A 207 0.70 -13.23 12.69
N ALA A 208 0.32 -11.96 12.67
CA ALA A 208 -0.78 -11.48 13.51
C ALA A 208 -2.12 -12.10 13.11
N MET A 209 -2.38 -12.25 11.81
CA MET A 209 -3.59 -12.88 11.29
C MET A 209 -3.69 -14.37 11.65
N ILE A 210 -2.58 -15.10 11.58
CA ILE A 210 -2.52 -16.50 12.05
C ILE A 210 -2.93 -16.59 13.52
N LEU A 211 -2.33 -15.76 14.38
CA LEU A 211 -2.61 -15.76 15.82
C LEU A 211 -4.06 -15.32 16.12
N ASP A 212 -4.55 -14.29 15.43
CA ASP A 212 -5.93 -13.81 15.58
C ASP A 212 -6.92 -14.91 15.15
N PHE A 213 -6.66 -15.62 14.05
CA PHE A 213 -7.50 -16.75 13.61
C PHE A 213 -7.51 -17.90 14.63
N GLN A 214 -6.33 -18.35 15.06
CA GLN A 214 -6.22 -19.46 16.01
C GLN A 214 -6.86 -19.16 17.35
N SER A 215 -6.68 -17.95 17.89
CA SER A 215 -7.32 -17.57 19.15
C SER A 215 -8.85 -17.59 19.06
N ASN A 216 -9.43 -17.20 17.91
CA ASN A 216 -10.87 -17.20 17.71
C ASN A 216 -11.43 -18.61 17.48
N VAL A 217 -10.76 -19.41 16.64
CA VAL A 217 -11.20 -20.80 16.40
C VAL A 217 -11.09 -21.63 17.68
N LEU A 218 -10.01 -21.49 18.45
CA LEU A 218 -9.84 -22.20 19.73
C LEU A 218 -10.91 -21.80 20.75
N SER A 219 -11.30 -20.52 20.81
CA SER A 219 -12.37 -20.09 21.72
C SER A 219 -13.76 -20.64 21.36
N GLN A 220 -13.99 -21.07 20.11
CA GLN A 220 -15.27 -21.63 19.68
C GLN A 220 -15.38 -23.13 19.91
N THR A 221 -14.25 -23.83 20.15
CA THR A 221 -14.22 -25.27 20.43
C THR A 221 -14.31 -25.61 21.92
N ASP A 222 -14.21 -24.62 22.81
CA ASP A 222 -14.29 -24.79 24.27
C ASP A 222 -15.72 -24.56 24.85
N ASP A 223 -16.71 -24.27 23.99
CA ASP A 223 -18.15 -24.17 24.31
C ASP A 223 -18.93 -25.39 23.78
#